data_AF-A0A9X2LGP1-F1
#
_entry.id   AF-A0A9X2LGP1-F1
#
_cell.length_a   1.000
_cell.length_b   1.000
_cell.length_c   1.000
_cell.angle_alpha   90.00
_cell.angle_beta   90.00
_cell.angle_gamma   90.00
#
_symmetry.space_group_name_H-M   'P 1'
#
loop_
_entity.id
_entity.type
_entity.pdbx_description
1 polymer ?
#
loop_
_entity_poly.entity_id
_entity_poly.type
_entity_poly.pdbx_seq_one_letter_code
_entity_poly.pdbx_strand_id
1 'polypeptide(L)'
;MATDPATGLQGIDPGVWDQLARAINERKKDDEPATTAEEVKQHFVSEARRFEAEGVEPPTIIKSVTGETDRWEPWEFQVIGPISVYGGIEFSGGSEWTARAEVGIKLSGKVIWSEGFHLTSKMNSVSWEKSLGVVRGKLTVGIFGDNKCLKVTGEGCYWWVKWRCAGFDETLGCFG
;
A
#
# COMPACT_ATOMS: atom_id res chain seq x y z
N MET A 1 19.54 -11.54 -15.72
CA MET A 1 19.40 -12.98 -15.42
C MET A 1 18.36 -13.12 -14.34
N ALA A 2 17.26 -13.84 -14.58
CA ALA A 2 16.23 -14.04 -13.55
C ALA A 2 16.80 -14.93 -12.43
N THR A 3 16.78 -14.44 -11.19
CA THR A 3 17.21 -15.21 -10.02
C THR A 3 16.28 -16.41 -9.80
N ASP A 4 16.84 -17.56 -9.43
CA ASP A 4 16.07 -18.72 -8.95
C ASP A 4 15.24 -18.32 -7.71
N PRO A 5 13.91 -18.60 -7.67
CA PRO A 5 13.07 -18.39 -6.49
C PRO A 5 13.69 -18.82 -5.16
N ALA A 6 14.38 -19.96 -5.11
CA ALA A 6 14.99 -20.47 -3.90
C ALA A 6 16.12 -19.55 -3.41
N THR A 7 16.83 -18.90 -4.33
CA THR A 7 17.86 -17.91 -4.02
C THR A 7 17.24 -16.56 -3.67
N GLY A 8 16.16 -16.16 -4.35
CA GLY A 8 15.42 -14.92 -4.07
C GLY A 8 14.89 -14.84 -2.63
N LEU A 9 14.48 -15.98 -2.07
CA LEU A 9 13.92 -16.10 -0.72
C LEU A 9 14.94 -16.54 0.33
N GLN A 10 16.23 -16.53 0.02
CA GLN A 10 17.26 -16.95 0.97
C GLN A 10 17.17 -16.15 2.28
N GLY A 11 17.15 -16.85 3.41
CA GLY A 11 17.06 -16.26 4.76
C GLY A 11 15.63 -15.93 5.23
N ILE A 12 14.60 -16.20 4.41
CA ILE A 12 13.20 -16.03 4.82
C ILE A 12 12.70 -17.27 5.53
N ASP A 13 12.16 -17.08 6.74
CA ASP A 13 11.51 -18.14 7.50
C ASP A 13 10.26 -18.64 6.75
N PRO A 14 10.09 -19.97 6.57
CA PRO A 14 8.91 -20.53 5.90
C PRO A 14 7.56 -20.12 6.50
N GLY A 15 7.49 -19.89 7.82
CA GLY A 15 6.29 -19.47 8.53
C GLY A 15 5.86 -18.03 8.26
N VAL A 16 6.68 -17.21 7.58
CA VAL A 16 6.29 -15.86 7.13
C VAL A 16 5.06 -15.92 6.23
N TRP A 17 4.96 -16.94 5.37
CA TRP A 17 3.86 -17.05 4.43
C TRP A 17 2.53 -17.33 5.13
N ASP A 18 2.54 -18.12 6.22
CA ASP A 18 1.37 -18.33 7.07
C ASP A 18 0.94 -17.04 7.78
N GLN A 19 1.90 -16.24 8.26
CA GLN A 19 1.60 -14.95 8.89
C GLN A 19 0.96 -13.97 7.90
N LEU A 20 1.49 -13.91 6.67
CA LEU A 20 0.93 -13.08 5.60
C LEU A 20 -0.46 -13.56 5.18
N ALA A 21 -0.64 -14.87 4.99
CA ALA A 21 -1.94 -15.45 4.67
C ALA A 21 -2.97 -15.13 5.76
N ARG A 22 -2.59 -15.22 7.04
CA ARG A 22 -3.46 -14.80 8.16
C ARG A 22 -3.80 -13.31 8.06
N ALA A 23 -2.82 -12.43 7.87
CA ALA A 23 -3.04 -10.99 7.78
C ALA A 23 -3.99 -10.61 6.62
N ILE A 24 -3.86 -11.30 5.47
CA ILE A 24 -4.76 -11.17 4.31
C ILE A 24 -6.17 -11.65 4.66
N ASN A 25 -6.28 -12.83 5.26
CA ASN A 25 -7.57 -13.44 5.59
C ASN A 25 -8.34 -12.72 6.70
N GLU A 26 -7.66 -11.99 7.59
CA GLU A 26 -8.30 -11.08 8.55
C GLU A 26 -8.96 -9.86 7.88
N ARG A 27 -8.56 -9.55 6.63
CA ARG A 27 -8.95 -8.33 5.91
C ARG A 27 -9.64 -8.61 4.58
N LYS A 28 -9.82 -9.88 4.22
CA LYS A 28 -10.57 -10.28 3.04
C LYS A 28 -12.04 -9.91 3.21
N LYS A 29 -12.75 -9.75 2.09
CA LYS A 29 -14.20 -9.64 2.11
C LYS A 29 -14.83 -11.00 2.46
N ASP A 30 -16.04 -10.97 3.01
CA ASP A 30 -16.74 -12.19 3.46
C ASP A 30 -16.93 -13.21 2.33
N ASP A 31 -17.11 -12.74 1.09
CA ASP A 31 -17.31 -13.52 -0.12
C ASP A 31 -15.99 -14.02 -0.78
N GLU A 32 -14.83 -13.51 -0.37
CA GLU A 32 -13.55 -13.96 -0.91
C GLU A 32 -13.11 -15.29 -0.27
N PRO A 33 -12.59 -16.26 -1.06
CA PRO A 33 -12.00 -17.47 -0.49
C PRO A 33 -10.76 -17.12 0.35
N ALA A 34 -10.49 -17.94 1.37
CA ALA A 34 -9.29 -17.80 2.17
C ALA A 34 -8.05 -18.02 1.29
N THR A 35 -7.08 -17.11 1.39
CA THR A 35 -5.78 -17.21 0.73
C THR A 35 -4.85 -18.08 1.58
N THR A 36 -4.18 -19.04 0.95
CA THR A 36 -3.23 -19.96 1.59
C THR A 36 -1.81 -19.39 1.57
N ALA A 37 -0.95 -19.87 2.47
CA ALA A 37 0.47 -19.49 2.51
C ALA A 37 1.19 -19.75 1.17
N GLU A 38 0.89 -20.87 0.52
CA GLU A 38 1.50 -21.22 -0.77
C GLU A 38 1.06 -20.28 -1.89
N GLU A 39 -0.22 -19.89 -1.93
CA GLU A 39 -0.71 -18.90 -2.90
C GLU A 39 -0.01 -17.54 -2.69
N VAL A 40 0.09 -17.06 -1.44
CA VAL A 40 0.79 -15.81 -1.13
C VAL A 40 2.24 -15.86 -1.63
N LYS A 41 2.94 -16.96 -1.34
CA LYS A 41 4.33 -17.15 -1.75
C LYS A 41 4.48 -17.18 -3.27
N GLN A 42 3.61 -17.90 -3.97
CA GLN A 42 3.66 -18.02 -5.43
C GLN A 42 3.44 -16.68 -6.12
N HIS A 43 2.42 -15.92 -5.67
CA HIS A 43 2.15 -14.58 -6.21
C HIS A 43 3.31 -13.62 -5.95
N PHE A 44 3.83 -13.60 -4.73
CA PHE A 44 5.00 -12.80 -4.37
C PHE A 44 6.20 -13.09 -5.26
N VAL A 45 6.56 -14.38 -5.40
CA VAL A 45 7.70 -14.83 -6.20
C VAL A 45 7.52 -14.44 -7.67
N SER A 46 6.32 -14.62 -8.20
CA SER A 46 6.00 -14.28 -9.59
C SER A 46 6.23 -12.80 -9.86
N GLU A 47 5.67 -11.92 -9.04
CA GLU A 47 5.78 -10.47 -9.22
C GLU A 47 7.18 -9.94 -8.94
N ALA A 48 7.84 -10.43 -7.90
CA ALA A 48 9.23 -10.07 -7.61
C ALA A 48 10.16 -10.47 -8.77
N ARG A 49 9.99 -11.66 -9.36
CA ARG A 49 10.80 -12.07 -10.53
C ARG A 49 10.52 -11.23 -11.75
N ARG A 50 9.25 -10.93 -12.04
CA ARG A 50 8.88 -10.04 -13.14
C ARG A 50 9.55 -8.68 -12.96
N PHE A 51 9.48 -8.11 -11.76
CA PHE A 51 10.13 -6.83 -11.46
C PHE A 51 11.65 -6.87 -11.62
N GLU A 52 12.32 -7.90 -11.14
CA GLU A 52 13.78 -8.02 -11.26
C GLU A 52 14.23 -8.30 -12.71
N ALA A 53 13.37 -8.86 -13.56
CA ALA A 53 13.67 -9.15 -14.95
C ALA A 53 13.43 -7.95 -15.87
N GLU A 54 12.33 -7.24 -15.67
CA GLU A 54 11.82 -6.24 -16.62
C GLU A 54 11.92 -4.81 -16.09
N GLY A 55 11.96 -4.63 -14.76
CA GLY A 55 11.60 -3.36 -14.13
C GLY A 55 10.10 -3.09 -14.38
N VAL A 56 9.28 -3.06 -13.33
CA VAL A 56 7.85 -2.75 -13.57
C VAL A 56 7.70 -1.25 -13.79
N GLU A 57 6.96 -0.87 -14.83
CA GLU A 57 6.56 0.51 -15.06
C GLU A 57 5.87 1.05 -13.80
N PRO A 58 6.11 2.32 -13.41
CA PRO A 58 5.37 2.92 -12.32
C PRO A 58 3.87 2.77 -12.57
N PRO A 59 3.07 2.53 -11.53
CA PRO A 59 1.64 2.43 -11.67
C PRO A 59 1.08 3.70 -12.30
N THR A 60 0.26 3.52 -13.32
CA THR A 60 -0.67 4.56 -13.72
C THR A 60 -1.67 4.73 -12.58
N ILE A 61 -1.75 5.92 -11.96
CA ILE A 61 -2.80 6.22 -10.97
C ILE A 61 -4.15 5.94 -11.64
N ILE A 62 -4.85 4.87 -11.22
CA ILE A 62 -6.00 4.33 -11.97
C ILE A 62 -7.23 5.25 -11.87
N LYS A 63 -7.24 6.26 -11.00
CA LYS A 63 -8.36 7.19 -10.89
C LYS A 63 -7.92 8.64 -10.71
N SER A 64 -8.28 9.47 -11.68
CA SER A 64 -8.58 10.87 -11.44
C SER A 64 -9.72 10.98 -10.44
N VAL A 65 -9.49 11.74 -9.37
CA VAL A 65 -10.49 12.07 -8.36
C VAL A 65 -11.63 12.85 -9.02
N THR A 66 -12.71 12.15 -9.37
CA THR A 66 -14.01 12.76 -9.66
C THR A 66 -15.03 12.09 -8.74
N GLY A 67 -15.14 12.63 -7.54
CA GLY A 67 -16.27 12.41 -6.65
C GLY A 67 -16.88 13.76 -6.33
N GLU A 68 -18.16 13.77 -5.93
CA GLU A 68 -18.70 14.88 -5.14
C GLU A 68 -17.66 15.26 -4.07
N THR A 69 -17.55 16.55 -3.75
CA THR A 69 -16.48 17.21 -2.98
C THR A 69 -16.05 16.51 -1.67
N ASP A 70 -16.83 15.55 -1.19
CA ASP A 70 -16.79 14.96 0.13
C ASP A 70 -16.38 13.47 0.16
N ARG A 71 -16.17 12.78 -0.98
CA ARG A 71 -15.74 11.37 -0.96
C ARG A 71 -14.92 10.95 -2.18
N TRP A 72 -13.74 10.40 -1.94
CA TRP A 72 -12.87 9.84 -2.97
C TRP A 72 -12.84 8.31 -2.85
N GLU A 73 -13.27 7.66 -3.93
CA GLU A 73 -13.24 6.21 -4.10
C GLU A 73 -11.82 5.65 -3.94
N PRO A 74 -11.69 4.33 -3.65
CA PRO A 74 -10.39 3.76 -3.38
C PRO A 74 -9.44 3.91 -4.57
N TRP A 75 -8.32 4.57 -4.30
CA TRP A 75 -7.18 4.70 -5.19
C TRP A 75 -6.14 3.63 -4.84
N GLU A 76 -5.34 3.25 -5.83
CA GLU A 76 -4.23 2.31 -5.65
C GLU A 76 -3.12 2.67 -6.63
N PHE A 77 -1.87 2.56 -6.16
CA PHE A 77 -0.69 2.67 -7.00
C PHE A 77 0.40 1.70 -6.49
N GLN A 78 1.04 0.99 -7.42
CA GLN A 78 2.19 0.14 -7.20
C GLN A 78 3.45 0.94 -6.79
N VAL A 79 4.07 0.59 -5.68
CA VAL A 79 5.30 1.28 -5.24
C VAL A 79 6.51 0.61 -5.88
N ILE A 80 6.63 -0.71 -5.70
CA ILE A 80 7.78 -1.48 -6.17
C ILE A 80 7.44 -2.96 -6.16
N GLY A 81 7.71 -3.66 -7.27
CA GLY A 81 7.52 -5.11 -7.37
C GLY A 81 6.14 -5.55 -6.86
N PRO A 82 6.06 -6.40 -5.83
CA PRO A 82 4.79 -6.89 -5.31
C PRO A 82 4.10 -5.94 -4.34
N ILE A 83 4.63 -4.73 -4.09
CA ILE A 83 4.10 -3.78 -3.12
C ILE A 83 3.26 -2.71 -3.83
N SER A 84 2.02 -2.54 -3.41
CA SER A 84 1.19 -1.37 -3.75
C SER A 84 0.63 -0.70 -2.50
N VAL A 85 0.32 0.57 -2.62
CA VAL A 85 -0.36 1.38 -1.61
C VAL A 85 -1.75 1.67 -2.13
N TYR A 86 -2.73 1.57 -1.24
CA TYR A 86 -4.12 1.88 -1.57
C TYR A 86 -4.75 2.69 -0.45
N GLY A 87 -5.84 3.37 -0.76
CA GLY A 87 -6.63 4.03 0.26
C GLY A 87 -7.84 4.74 -0.29
N GLY A 88 -8.61 5.38 0.58
CA GLY A 88 -9.76 6.21 0.26
C GLY A 88 -9.89 7.32 1.30
N ILE A 89 -10.63 8.37 0.96
CA ILE A 89 -10.87 9.48 1.88
C ILE A 89 -12.30 9.97 1.79
N GLU A 90 -12.88 10.28 2.94
CA GLU A 90 -14.14 11.00 3.10
C GLU A 90 -13.81 12.34 3.77
N PHE A 91 -14.36 13.41 3.23
CA PHE A 91 -14.07 14.78 3.63
C PHE A 91 -15.33 15.48 4.12
N SER A 92 -15.17 16.40 5.07
CA SER A 92 -16.24 17.30 5.52
C SER A 92 -15.71 18.73 5.60
N GLY A 93 -16.32 19.61 4.79
CA GLY A 93 -15.90 20.99 4.57
C GLY A 93 -16.11 21.95 5.75
N GLY A 94 -15.48 23.13 5.64
CA GLY A 94 -15.50 24.20 6.64
C GLY A 94 -14.10 24.75 6.97
N SER A 95 -14.05 25.77 7.85
CA SER A 95 -12.81 26.26 8.45
C SER A 95 -12.21 25.24 9.43
N GLU A 96 -13.06 24.46 10.09
CA GLU A 96 -12.70 23.29 10.89
C GLU A 96 -12.97 22.02 10.10
N TRP A 97 -12.21 21.84 9.02
CA TRP A 97 -12.36 20.66 8.19
C TRP A 97 -12.01 19.39 8.96
N THR A 98 -12.69 18.30 8.62
CA THR A 98 -12.36 16.96 9.08
C THR A 98 -12.28 16.02 7.89
N ALA A 99 -11.41 15.02 7.97
CA ALA A 99 -11.30 14.00 6.95
C ALA A 99 -11.11 12.63 7.59
N ARG A 100 -11.83 11.64 7.08
CA ARG A 100 -11.66 10.24 7.43
C ARG A 100 -10.95 9.55 6.27
N ALA A 101 -9.71 9.15 6.49
CA ALA A 101 -8.93 8.41 5.49
C ALA A 101 -8.82 6.94 5.90
N GLU A 102 -8.81 6.03 4.94
CA GLU A 102 -8.32 4.67 5.13
C GLU A 102 -7.15 4.48 4.17
N VAL A 103 -5.98 4.08 4.68
CA VAL A 103 -4.81 3.84 3.83
C VAL A 103 -4.10 2.57 4.29
N GLY A 104 -3.59 1.82 3.32
CA GLY A 104 -2.99 0.53 3.56
C GLY A 104 -1.97 0.12 2.51
N ILE A 105 -1.36 -1.04 2.75
CA ILE A 105 -0.39 -1.67 1.86
C ILE A 105 -0.98 -3.00 1.41
N LYS A 106 -0.82 -3.26 0.12
CA LYS A 106 -1.11 -4.55 -0.49
C LYS A 106 0.19 -5.26 -0.86
N LEU A 107 0.16 -6.57 -0.72
CA LEU A 107 1.14 -7.51 -1.21
C LEU A 107 0.49 -8.31 -2.34
N SER A 108 0.99 -8.15 -3.56
CA SER A 108 0.46 -8.83 -4.75
C SER A 108 -1.06 -8.67 -4.90
N GLY A 109 -1.52 -7.43 -4.76
CA GLY A 109 -2.94 -7.06 -4.85
C GLY A 109 -3.81 -7.41 -3.63
N LYS A 110 -3.27 -8.11 -2.62
CA LYS A 110 -3.98 -8.48 -1.38
C LYS A 110 -3.62 -7.56 -0.22
N VAL A 111 -4.62 -7.08 0.51
CA VAL A 111 -4.41 -6.17 1.65
C VAL A 111 -3.73 -6.91 2.79
N ILE A 112 -2.55 -6.45 3.19
CA ILE A 112 -1.83 -6.99 4.36
C ILE A 112 -1.90 -6.04 5.56
N TRP A 113 -2.07 -4.74 5.31
CA TRP A 113 -2.29 -3.71 6.33
C TRP A 113 -3.28 -2.67 5.82
N SER A 114 -4.10 -2.18 6.74
CA SER A 114 -4.98 -1.03 6.54
C SER A 114 -5.17 -0.34 7.87
N GLU A 115 -5.12 0.99 7.86
CA GLU A 115 -5.42 1.83 9.02
C GLU A 115 -6.35 2.97 8.63
N GLY A 116 -7.35 3.18 9.47
CA GLY A 116 -8.27 4.31 9.39
C GLY A 116 -7.77 5.47 10.23
N PHE A 117 -7.81 6.67 9.68
CA PHE A 117 -7.33 7.90 10.30
C PHE A 117 -8.42 8.97 10.28
N HIS A 118 -8.44 9.78 11.33
CA HIS A 118 -9.25 10.97 11.39
C HIS A 118 -8.32 12.20 11.42
N LEU A 119 -8.24 12.89 10.30
CA LEU A 119 -7.45 14.10 10.13
C LEU A 119 -8.32 15.32 10.40
N THR A 120 -7.72 16.34 11.00
CA THR A 120 -8.37 17.63 11.29
C THR A 120 -7.41 18.77 10.97
N SER A 121 -7.89 20.01 10.99
CA SER A 121 -7.03 21.19 10.85
C SER A 121 -5.89 21.28 11.88
N LYS A 122 -6.03 20.61 13.05
CA LYS A 122 -5.00 20.55 14.10
C LYS A 122 -4.10 19.31 14.02
N MET A 123 -4.58 18.24 13.38
CA MET A 123 -3.86 16.98 13.19
C MET A 123 -4.02 16.58 11.72
N ASN A 124 -3.26 17.25 10.87
CA ASN A 124 -3.44 17.20 9.42
C ASN A 124 -2.66 16.07 8.74
N SER A 125 -1.83 15.33 9.48
CA SER A 125 -1.08 14.20 8.96
C SER A 125 -0.86 13.11 10.00
N VAL A 126 -0.62 11.90 9.52
CA VAL A 126 -0.30 10.71 10.29
C VAL A 126 0.77 9.91 9.57
N SER A 127 1.68 9.32 10.32
CA SER A 127 2.75 8.48 9.80
C SER A 127 2.84 7.19 10.58
N TRP A 128 3.11 6.09 9.88
CA TRP A 128 3.37 4.80 10.50
C TRP A 128 4.41 4.02 9.71
N GLU A 129 5.02 3.06 10.40
CA GLU A 129 5.96 2.10 9.82
C GLU A 129 5.52 0.70 10.23
N LYS A 130 5.50 -0.23 9.27
CA LYS A 130 5.14 -1.63 9.47
C LYS A 130 6.15 -2.54 8.79
N SER A 131 6.36 -3.70 9.39
CA SER A 131 7.20 -4.76 8.86
C SER A 131 6.54 -6.10 9.14
N LEU A 132 6.37 -6.93 8.11
CA LEU A 132 5.82 -8.28 8.22
C LEU A 132 6.53 -9.18 7.23
N GLY A 133 7.42 -10.02 7.75
CA GLY A 133 8.16 -11.02 6.98
C GLY A 133 8.97 -10.41 5.84
N VAL A 134 8.51 -10.63 4.60
CA VAL A 134 9.17 -10.16 3.36
C VAL A 134 8.78 -8.75 2.94
N VAL A 135 7.94 -8.05 3.72
CA VAL A 135 7.46 -6.71 3.39
C VAL A 135 7.79 -5.72 4.50
N ARG A 136 8.22 -4.51 4.10
CA ARG A 136 8.29 -3.34 4.99
C ARG A 136 7.65 -2.16 4.30
N GLY A 137 7.05 -1.27 5.08
CA GLY A 137 6.49 -0.05 4.54
C GLY A 137 6.46 1.05 5.58
N LYS A 138 6.86 2.24 5.14
CA LYS A 138 6.63 3.49 5.86
C LYS A 138 5.65 4.31 5.05
N LEU A 139 4.64 4.85 5.70
CA LEU A 139 3.58 5.59 5.02
C LEU A 139 3.21 6.81 5.84
N THR A 140 3.04 7.93 5.15
CA THR A 140 2.58 9.20 5.69
C THR A 140 1.44 9.70 4.83
N VAL A 141 0.30 9.98 5.47
CA VAL A 141 -0.90 10.53 4.83
C VAL A 141 -1.20 11.85 5.48
N GLY A 142 -1.45 12.87 4.69
CA GLY A 142 -1.85 14.14 5.24
C GLY A 142 -2.44 15.08 4.22
N ILE A 143 -3.05 16.14 4.75
CA ILE A 143 -3.63 17.25 4.01
C ILE A 143 -2.71 18.46 4.20
N PHE A 144 -2.15 18.96 3.11
CA PHE A 144 -1.09 19.96 3.11
C PHE A 144 -1.41 21.15 2.20
N GLY A 145 -0.85 22.31 2.54
CA GLY A 145 -0.96 23.54 1.77
C GLY A 145 -2.33 24.22 1.87
N ASP A 146 -2.40 25.43 1.34
CA ASP A 146 -3.61 26.28 1.42
C ASP A 146 -4.78 25.71 0.60
N ASN A 147 -4.49 24.98 -0.47
CA ASN A 147 -5.47 24.26 -1.30
C ASN A 147 -5.88 22.90 -0.73
N LYS A 148 -5.46 22.59 0.52
CA LYS A 148 -5.75 21.35 1.25
C LYS A 148 -5.57 20.10 0.38
N CYS A 149 -4.35 19.86 -0.05
CA CYS A 149 -4.02 18.73 -0.92
C CYS A 149 -3.76 17.47 -0.11
N LEU A 150 -4.46 16.38 -0.43
CA LEU A 150 -4.17 15.06 0.10
C LEU A 150 -2.88 14.54 -0.55
N LYS A 151 -1.88 14.30 0.30
CA LYS A 151 -0.62 13.67 -0.09
C LYS A 151 -0.43 12.36 0.64
N VAL A 152 0.14 11.41 -0.08
CA VAL A 152 0.56 10.11 0.44
C VAL A 152 2.01 9.92 0.06
N THR A 153 2.87 9.86 1.06
CA THR A 153 4.32 9.77 0.88
C THR A 153 4.86 8.63 1.70
N GLY A 154 5.96 8.02 1.28
CA GLY A 154 6.49 6.89 2.00
C GLY A 154 7.56 6.11 1.26
N GLU A 155 7.78 4.90 1.76
CA GLU A 155 8.69 3.93 1.19
C GLU A 155 8.06 2.54 1.32
N GLY A 156 8.06 1.78 0.22
CA GLY A 156 7.69 0.36 0.22
C GLY A 156 8.92 -0.48 -0.05
N CYS A 157 9.08 -1.58 0.70
CA CYS A 157 10.15 -2.54 0.47
C CYS A 157 9.64 -3.98 0.42
N TYR A 158 10.28 -4.78 -0.42
CA TYR A 158 10.17 -6.24 -0.40
C TYR A 158 11.54 -6.91 -0.31
N TRP A 159 11.58 -8.14 0.20
CA TRP A 159 12.79 -8.95 0.21
C TRP A 159 12.96 -9.76 -1.08
N TRP A 160 14.09 -9.59 -1.75
CA TRP A 160 14.53 -10.48 -2.83
C TRP A 160 16.05 -10.51 -2.93
N VAL A 161 16.66 -11.54 -2.32
CA VAL A 161 18.11 -11.65 -2.03
C VAL A 161 18.62 -10.59 -1.04
N LYS A 162 18.13 -9.35 -1.17
CA LYS A 162 18.31 -8.19 -0.32
C LYS A 162 17.02 -7.38 -0.28
N TRP A 163 16.91 -6.43 0.64
CA TRP A 163 15.81 -5.48 0.63
C TRP A 163 15.84 -4.62 -0.64
N ARG A 164 14.70 -4.59 -1.33
CA ARG A 164 14.42 -3.74 -2.48
C ARG A 164 13.41 -2.71 -2.02
N CYS A 165 13.78 -1.45 -2.06
CA CYS A 165 12.98 -0.35 -1.55
C CYS A 165 12.79 0.71 -2.62
N ALA A 166 11.62 1.33 -2.64
CA ALA A 166 11.37 2.54 -3.42
C ALA A 166 10.53 3.52 -2.61
N GLY A 167 10.92 4.79 -2.67
CA GLY A 167 10.14 5.89 -2.15
C GLY A 167 9.03 6.29 -3.12
N PHE A 168 7.97 6.90 -2.59
CA PHE A 168 6.89 7.50 -3.37
C PHE A 168 6.44 8.81 -2.72
N ASP A 169 6.02 9.76 -3.54
CA ASP A 169 5.45 11.05 -3.12
C ASP A 169 4.32 11.41 -4.07
N GLU A 170 3.10 11.03 -3.69
CA GLU A 170 1.92 11.18 -4.53
C GLU A 170 0.97 12.22 -3.97
N THR A 171 0.57 13.15 -4.84
CA THR A 171 -0.52 14.09 -4.57
C THR A 171 -1.77 13.56 -5.25
N LEU A 172 -2.72 13.09 -4.46
CA LEU A 172 -3.91 12.41 -4.98
C LEU A 172 -5.00 13.39 -5.44
N GLY A 173 -5.05 14.56 -4.80
CA GLY A 173 -6.00 15.62 -5.15
C GLY A 173 -5.97 16.77 -4.15
N CYS A 174 -6.62 17.86 -4.49
CA CYS A 174 -6.75 19.05 -3.65
C CYS A 174 -8.23 19.44 -3.52
N PHE A 175 -8.61 20.05 -2.40
CA PHE A 175 -9.96 20.52 -2.17
C PHE A 175 -9.94 21.92 -1.53
N GLY A 176 -10.44 22.91 -2.27
CA GLY A 176 -10.44 24.31 -1.87
C GLY A 176 -10.96 25.20 -2.98
#